data_AF-A0A7S4E7E5-F1
#
_entry.id   AF-A0A7S4E7E5-F1
#
_cell.length_a   1.000
_cell.length_b   1.000
_cell.length_c   1.000
_cell.angle_alpha   90.00
_cell.angle_beta   90.00
_cell.angle_gamma   90.00
#
_symmetry.space_group_name_H-M   'P 1'
#
loop_
_entity.id
_entity.type
_entity.pdbx_description
1 polymer ?
#
loop_
_entity_poly.entity_id
_entity_poly.type
_entity_poly.pdbx_seq_one_letter_code
_entity_poly.pdbx_strand_id
1 'polypeptide(L)'
;ALGWACWKTYLGRPETDKLRRTAMNLLGGGLYSAEHHADAASVMEAELSMMRRIGGSDNSDIFVAQTNLASTYQALGRLDQAMCLRREAYAGGLKLFGEEDNNVLSAANNYAKSLLTLKRSEEAKALLRKTMPVARRVLREEHRITLKMRWNYALALCCDPSATLDDVSEGVSTLEDAGRIARRVLGGAHPTTEGIENALRDAGAALAAREGDCVTSVCEAVAAVNLLDGS
;
A
#
# COMPACT_ATOMS: atom_id res chain seq x y z
N ALA A 1 -4.09 -11.67 30.80
CA ALA A 1 -5.31 -12.44 31.10
C ALA A 1 -6.32 -11.69 31.97
N LEU A 2 -5.97 -11.24 33.18
CA LEU A 2 -6.90 -10.57 34.12
C LEU A 2 -7.53 -9.28 33.58
N GLY A 3 -6.78 -8.45 32.85
CA GLY A 3 -7.32 -7.23 32.22
C GLY A 3 -8.43 -7.48 31.19
N TRP A 4 -8.38 -8.58 30.44
CA TRP A 4 -9.38 -8.93 29.42
C TRP A 4 -10.69 -9.46 30.04
N ALA A 5 -10.59 -10.21 31.14
CA ALA A 5 -11.76 -10.69 31.87
C ALA A 5 -12.50 -9.55 32.59
N CYS A 6 -11.77 -8.66 33.28
CA CYS A 6 -12.32 -7.43 33.85
C CYS A 6 -12.84 -6.46 32.77
N TRP A 7 -12.36 -6.56 31.53
CA TRP A 7 -12.85 -5.75 30.43
C TRP A 7 -14.26 -6.19 29.96
N LYS A 8 -14.54 -7.50 29.90
CA LYS A 8 -15.87 -8.02 29.53
C LYS A 8 -16.98 -7.52 30.45
N THR A 9 -16.67 -7.21 31.71
CA THR A 9 -17.67 -6.73 32.69
C THR A 9 -18.10 -5.28 32.48
N TYR A 10 -17.39 -4.50 31.66
CA TYR A 10 -17.76 -3.10 31.35
C TYR A 10 -18.41 -2.93 29.96
N LEU A 11 -18.66 -4.02 29.25
CA LEU A 11 -19.41 -4.01 27.98
C LEU A 11 -20.84 -3.50 28.20
N GLY A 12 -21.20 -2.41 27.51
CA GLY A 12 -22.56 -1.84 27.55
C GLY A 12 -22.76 -0.67 28.50
N ARG A 13 -21.68 -0.08 29.05
CA ARG A 13 -21.70 1.12 29.89
C ARG A 13 -21.18 2.35 29.13
N PRO A 14 -22.06 3.20 28.56
CA PRO A 14 -21.66 4.34 27.72
C PRO A 14 -20.67 5.29 28.38
N GLU A 15 -20.78 5.48 29.69
CA GLU A 15 -19.91 6.33 30.50
C GLU A 15 -18.43 5.88 30.51
N THR A 16 -18.17 4.61 30.19
CA THR A 16 -16.80 4.05 30.13
C THR A 16 -16.24 3.96 28.72
N ASP A 17 -17.01 4.33 27.70
CA ASP A 17 -16.69 4.00 26.30
C ASP A 17 -15.41 4.67 25.81
N LYS A 18 -15.19 5.93 26.20
CA LYS A 18 -13.98 6.69 25.84
C LYS A 18 -12.72 6.06 26.43
N LEU A 19 -12.73 5.77 27.74
CA LEU A 19 -11.59 5.13 28.42
C LEU A 19 -11.32 3.74 27.84
N ARG A 20 -12.39 2.97 27.60
CA ARG A 20 -12.30 1.62 27.04
C ARG A 20 -11.65 1.62 25.66
N ARG A 21 -12.03 2.55 24.78
CA ARG A 21 -11.37 2.73 23.48
C ARG A 21 -9.88 3.02 23.63
N THR A 22 -9.49 4.02 24.42
CA THR A 22 -8.06 4.35 24.59
C THR A 22 -7.27 3.16 25.14
N ALA A 23 -7.81 2.43 26.10
CA ALA A 23 -7.16 1.24 26.64
C ALA A 23 -7.02 0.11 25.60
N MET A 24 -8.03 -0.11 24.75
CA MET A 24 -7.97 -1.09 23.67
C MET A 24 -6.93 -0.74 22.62
N ASN A 25 -6.86 0.54 22.22
CA ASN A 25 -5.89 1.00 21.24
C ASN A 25 -4.45 0.75 21.74
N LEU A 26 -4.18 1.12 22.99
CA LEU A 26 -2.88 0.90 23.63
C LEU A 26 -2.56 -0.59 23.81
N LEU A 27 -3.52 -1.38 24.28
CA LEU A 27 -3.35 -2.83 24.44
C LEU A 27 -3.10 -3.52 23.09
N GLY A 28 -3.88 -3.18 22.07
CA GLY A 28 -3.72 -3.70 20.72
C GLY A 28 -2.35 -3.37 20.15
N GLY A 29 -1.90 -2.12 20.26
CA GLY A 29 -0.56 -1.71 19.82
C GLY A 29 0.57 -2.42 20.59
N GLY A 30 0.41 -2.60 21.90
CA GLY A 30 1.34 -3.35 22.74
C GLY A 30 1.43 -4.83 22.34
N LEU A 31 0.29 -5.49 22.16
CA LEU A 31 0.23 -6.89 21.69
C LEU A 31 0.84 -7.05 20.30
N TYR A 32 0.58 -6.10 19.39
CA TYR A 32 1.19 -6.11 18.07
C TYR A 32 2.71 -6.01 18.15
N SER A 33 3.24 -5.12 18.99
CA SER A 33 4.68 -4.92 19.17
C SER A 33 5.36 -6.11 19.86
N ALA A 34 4.61 -6.87 20.65
CA ALA A 34 5.05 -8.12 21.27
C ALA A 34 4.87 -9.34 20.35
N GLU A 35 4.54 -9.15 19.07
CA GLU A 35 4.30 -10.21 18.07
C GLU A 35 3.12 -11.14 18.39
N HIS A 36 2.26 -10.76 19.35
CA HIS A 36 1.02 -11.46 19.67
C HIS A 36 -0.10 -11.01 18.73
N HIS A 37 0.10 -11.19 17.42
CA HIS A 37 -0.76 -10.61 16.39
C HIS A 37 -2.22 -11.13 16.43
N ALA A 38 -2.44 -12.37 16.85
CA ALA A 38 -3.79 -12.93 16.98
C ALA A 38 -4.58 -12.23 18.12
N ASP A 39 -3.94 -12.03 19.27
CA ASP A 39 -4.54 -11.32 20.40
C ASP A 39 -4.76 -9.84 20.07
N ALA A 40 -3.78 -9.21 19.40
CA ALA A 40 -3.90 -7.83 18.93
C ALA A 40 -5.10 -7.66 17.98
N ALA A 41 -5.28 -8.59 17.03
CA ALA A 41 -6.41 -8.58 16.12
C ALA A 41 -7.74 -8.68 16.88
N SER A 42 -7.85 -9.60 17.84
CA SER A 42 -9.07 -9.76 18.63
C SER A 42 -9.45 -8.49 19.41
N VAL A 43 -8.47 -7.83 20.03
CA VAL A 43 -8.70 -6.58 20.78
C VAL A 43 -9.11 -5.44 19.83
N MET A 44 -8.42 -5.28 18.71
CA MET A 44 -8.71 -4.22 17.73
C MET A 44 -10.02 -4.46 16.97
N GLU A 45 -10.39 -5.71 16.68
CA GLU A 45 -11.71 -6.08 16.12
C GLU A 45 -12.84 -5.67 17.07
N ALA A 46 -12.69 -5.96 18.37
CA ALA A 46 -13.65 -5.57 19.40
C ALA A 46 -13.75 -4.04 19.55
N GLU A 47 -12.62 -3.33 19.47
CA GLU A 47 -12.57 -1.86 19.48
C GLU A 47 -13.32 -1.26 18.29
N LEU A 48 -13.02 -1.71 17.07
CA LEU A 48 -13.63 -1.18 15.86
C LEU A 48 -15.15 -1.48 15.81
N SER A 49 -15.57 -2.66 16.24
CA SER A 49 -16.99 -3.03 16.35
C SER A 49 -17.72 -2.13 17.34
N MET A 50 -17.10 -1.87 18.49
CA MET A 50 -17.63 -0.94 19.50
C MET A 50 -17.76 0.48 18.94
N MET A 51 -16.71 1.01 18.32
CA MET A 51 -16.71 2.37 17.75
C MET A 51 -17.84 2.56 16.73
N ARG A 52 -18.01 1.58 15.83
CA ARG A 52 -19.10 1.59 14.83
C ARG A 52 -20.49 1.63 15.44
N ARG A 53 -20.68 0.98 16.60
CA ARG A 53 -21.97 0.95 17.30
C ARG A 53 -22.31 2.27 18.00
N ILE A 54 -21.31 2.96 18.56
CA ILE A 54 -21.53 4.08 19.50
C ILE A 54 -21.48 5.46 18.85
N GLY A 55 -20.65 5.67 17.81
CA GLY A 55 -20.27 7.02 17.36
C GLY A 55 -20.33 7.27 15.85
N GLY A 56 -21.03 6.43 15.09
CA GLY A 56 -21.07 6.52 13.61
C GLY A 56 -19.83 5.95 12.93
N SER A 57 -19.86 5.81 11.60
CA SER A 57 -18.79 5.16 10.81
C SER A 57 -17.61 6.06 10.45
N ASP A 58 -17.73 7.37 10.66
CA ASP A 58 -16.83 8.37 10.07
C ASP A 58 -16.27 9.31 11.16
N ASN A 59 -15.22 8.88 11.86
CA ASN A 59 -14.41 9.76 12.71
C ASN A 59 -12.92 9.37 12.66
N SER A 60 -12.05 10.27 13.14
CA SER A 60 -10.59 10.07 13.12
C SER A 60 -10.13 8.80 13.85
N ASP A 61 -10.85 8.40 14.89
CA ASP A 61 -10.51 7.23 15.68
C ASP A 61 -10.76 5.92 14.90
N ILE A 62 -11.84 5.86 14.13
CA ILE A 62 -12.16 4.72 13.26
C ILE A 62 -11.09 4.58 12.18
N PHE A 63 -10.63 5.69 11.60
CA PHE A 63 -9.55 5.69 10.61
C PHE A 63 -8.26 5.06 11.19
N VAL A 64 -7.88 5.45 12.41
CA VAL A 64 -6.70 4.90 13.11
C VAL A 64 -6.91 3.41 13.42
N ALA A 65 -8.07 3.04 13.95
CA ALA A 65 -8.39 1.65 14.30
C ALA A 65 -8.37 0.73 13.07
N GLN A 66 -8.95 1.15 11.94
CA GLN A 66 -8.91 0.41 10.68
C GLN A 66 -7.48 0.23 10.17
N THR A 67 -6.65 1.29 10.25
CA THR A 67 -5.25 1.23 9.80
C THR A 67 -4.41 0.27 10.65
N ASN A 68 -4.60 0.30 11.96
CA ASN A 68 -3.91 -0.60 12.88
C ASN A 68 -4.34 -2.05 12.68
N LEU A 69 -5.66 -2.31 12.64
CA LEU A 69 -6.18 -3.65 12.43
C LEU A 69 -5.79 -4.23 11.06
N ALA A 70 -5.74 -3.40 10.00
CA ALA A 70 -5.26 -3.83 8.69
C ALA A 70 -3.79 -4.26 8.72
N SER A 71 -2.94 -3.55 9.49
CA SER A 71 -1.53 -3.91 9.64
C SER A 71 -1.38 -5.22 10.41
N THR A 72 -2.18 -5.42 11.45
CA THR A 72 -2.24 -6.69 12.20
C THR A 72 -2.70 -7.86 11.33
N TYR A 73 -3.75 -7.68 10.51
CA TYR A 73 -4.18 -8.70 9.56
C TYR A 73 -3.11 -9.04 8.52
N GLN A 74 -2.34 -8.05 8.04
CA GLN A 74 -1.24 -8.31 7.14
C GLN A 74 -0.16 -9.18 7.80
N ALA A 75 0.19 -8.90 9.07
CA ALA A 75 1.16 -9.70 9.82
C ALA A 75 0.68 -11.15 10.02
N LEU A 76 -0.64 -11.37 10.11
CA LEU A 76 -1.27 -12.69 10.17
C LEU A 76 -1.46 -13.37 8.80
N GLY A 77 -1.06 -12.74 7.69
CA GLY A 77 -1.33 -13.23 6.34
C GLY A 77 -2.79 -13.15 5.89
N ARG A 78 -3.67 -12.48 6.66
CA ARG A 78 -5.10 -12.26 6.36
C ARG A 78 -5.27 -11.10 5.37
N LEU A 79 -4.71 -11.26 4.16
CA LEU A 79 -4.50 -10.18 3.19
C LEU A 79 -5.81 -9.54 2.68
N ASP A 80 -6.85 -10.32 2.42
CA ASP A 80 -8.14 -9.78 1.95
C ASP A 80 -8.80 -8.88 2.99
N GLN A 81 -8.73 -9.28 4.26
CA GLN A 81 -9.30 -8.49 5.36
C GLN A 81 -8.49 -7.21 5.58
N ALA A 82 -7.17 -7.27 5.46
CA ALA A 82 -6.31 -6.09 5.48
C ALA A 82 -6.64 -5.12 4.34
N MET A 83 -6.85 -5.64 3.12
CA MET A 83 -7.23 -4.84 1.95
C MET A 83 -8.59 -4.16 2.14
N CYS A 84 -9.61 -4.89 2.61
CA CYS A 84 -10.93 -4.34 2.89
C CYS A 84 -10.85 -3.16 3.88
N LEU A 85 -10.12 -3.32 4.99
CA LEU A 85 -9.95 -2.25 5.98
C LEU A 85 -9.18 -1.05 5.42
N ARG A 86 -8.15 -1.27 4.60
CA ARG A 86 -7.40 -0.16 3.96
C ARG A 86 -8.26 0.61 2.97
N ARG A 87 -9.10 -0.07 2.21
CA ARG A 87 -10.07 0.56 1.31
C ARG A 87 -11.06 1.42 2.10
N GLU A 88 -11.59 0.89 3.20
CA GLU A 88 -12.51 1.63 4.07
C GLU A 88 -11.82 2.84 4.72
N ALA A 89 -10.59 2.67 5.24
CA ALA A 89 -9.81 3.76 5.84
C ALA A 89 -9.52 4.87 4.83
N TYR A 90 -9.13 4.52 3.60
CA TYR A 90 -8.92 5.50 2.53
C TYR A 90 -10.22 6.25 2.18
N ALA A 91 -11.33 5.53 2.01
CA ALA A 91 -12.62 6.15 1.68
C ALA A 91 -13.16 7.04 2.81
N GLY A 92 -13.06 6.60 4.06
CA GLY A 92 -13.45 7.39 5.23
C GLY A 92 -12.54 8.59 5.43
N GLY A 93 -11.23 8.42 5.29
CA GLY A 93 -10.25 9.49 5.36
C GLY A 93 -10.48 10.59 4.31
N LEU A 94 -10.78 10.22 3.06
CA LEU A 94 -11.14 11.17 2.02
C LEU A 94 -12.35 12.04 2.40
N LYS A 95 -13.37 11.46 3.02
CA LYS A 95 -14.57 12.20 3.45
C LYS A 95 -14.28 13.11 4.64
N LEU A 96 -13.43 12.67 5.57
CA LEU A 96 -13.17 13.35 6.84
C LEU A 96 -12.13 14.46 6.74
N PHE A 97 -11.04 14.21 6.01
CA PHE A 97 -9.86 15.07 5.99
C PHE A 97 -9.57 15.67 4.62
N GLY A 98 -10.21 15.16 3.56
CA GLY A 98 -9.92 15.55 2.19
C GLY A 98 -8.69 14.84 1.61
N GLU A 99 -8.46 15.05 0.31
CA GLU A 99 -7.40 14.35 -0.43
C GLU A 99 -5.98 14.87 -0.17
N GLU A 100 -5.84 16.07 0.39
CA GLU A 100 -4.56 16.69 0.69
C GLU A 100 -4.00 16.28 2.07
N ASP A 101 -4.78 15.56 2.90
CA ASP A 101 -4.33 15.15 4.21
C ASP A 101 -3.24 14.07 4.16
N ASN A 102 -2.21 14.24 4.98
CA ASN A 102 -1.06 13.35 5.02
C ASN A 102 -1.43 11.90 5.37
N ASN A 103 -2.42 11.70 6.25
CA ASN A 103 -2.88 10.37 6.62
C ASN A 103 -3.67 9.71 5.47
N VAL A 104 -4.45 10.50 4.73
CA VAL A 104 -5.18 10.01 3.55
C VAL A 104 -4.20 9.57 2.45
N LEU A 105 -3.15 10.35 2.21
CA LEU A 105 -2.08 9.95 1.29
C LEU A 105 -1.36 8.69 1.78
N SER A 106 -1.06 8.57 3.08
CA SER A 106 -0.50 7.34 3.63
C SER A 106 -1.44 6.13 3.46
N ALA A 107 -2.74 6.33 3.66
CA ALA A 107 -3.75 5.29 3.49
C ALA A 107 -3.86 4.84 2.03
N ALA A 108 -3.83 5.77 1.08
CA ALA A 108 -3.80 5.46 -0.36
C ALA A 108 -2.59 4.58 -0.72
N ASN A 109 -1.40 4.95 -0.27
CA ASN A 109 -0.18 4.15 -0.50
C ASN A 109 -0.30 2.73 0.09
N ASN A 110 -0.82 2.61 1.31
CA ASN A 110 -1.00 1.31 1.95
C ASN A 110 -2.05 0.45 1.23
N TYR A 111 -3.14 1.07 0.75
CA TYR A 111 -4.14 0.40 -0.05
C TYR A 111 -3.56 -0.10 -1.38
N ALA A 112 -2.79 0.74 -2.08
CA ALA A 112 -2.09 0.35 -3.30
C ALA A 112 -1.14 -0.84 -3.06
N LYS A 113 -0.35 -0.82 -1.98
CA LYS A 113 0.52 -1.94 -1.60
C LYS A 113 -0.26 -3.24 -1.39
N SER A 114 -1.43 -3.17 -0.74
CA SER A 114 -2.33 -4.34 -0.59
C SER A 114 -2.80 -4.87 -1.93
N LEU A 115 -3.20 -3.99 -2.85
CA LEU A 115 -3.62 -4.37 -4.19
C LEU A 115 -2.51 -5.11 -4.94
N LEU A 116 -1.26 -4.61 -4.88
CA LEU A 116 -0.09 -5.28 -5.45
C LEU A 116 0.16 -6.66 -4.85
N THR A 117 0.04 -6.79 -3.53
CA THR A 117 0.22 -8.08 -2.84
C THR A 117 -0.82 -9.11 -3.31
N LEU A 118 -2.03 -8.65 -3.64
CA LEU A 118 -3.11 -9.47 -4.20
C LEU A 118 -3.08 -9.55 -5.73
N LYS A 119 -1.98 -9.14 -6.39
CA LYS A 119 -1.81 -9.13 -7.86
C LYS A 119 -2.87 -8.31 -8.62
N ARG A 120 -3.41 -7.27 -7.99
CA ARG A 120 -4.38 -6.33 -8.57
C ARG A 120 -3.66 -5.06 -9.05
N SER A 121 -2.73 -5.23 -9.99
CA SER A 121 -1.81 -4.17 -10.45
C SER A 121 -2.53 -2.99 -11.10
N GLU A 122 -3.52 -3.23 -11.96
CA GLU A 122 -4.29 -2.16 -12.61
C GLU A 122 -5.01 -1.23 -11.61
N GLU A 123 -5.60 -1.79 -10.55
CA GLU A 123 -6.26 -0.99 -9.51
C GLU A 123 -5.25 -0.19 -8.69
N ALA A 124 -4.08 -0.77 -8.39
CA ALA A 124 -2.99 -0.07 -7.71
C ALA A 124 -2.47 1.09 -8.58
N LYS A 125 -2.26 0.84 -9.89
CA LYS A 125 -1.83 1.83 -10.88
C LYS A 125 -2.81 2.99 -10.95
N ALA A 126 -4.11 2.71 -11.10
CA ALA A 126 -5.16 3.72 -11.17
C ALA A 126 -5.23 4.58 -9.90
N LEU A 127 -5.14 3.94 -8.72
CA LEU A 127 -5.13 4.65 -7.44
C LEU A 127 -3.93 5.58 -7.32
N LEU A 128 -2.72 5.07 -7.59
CA LEU A 128 -1.48 5.82 -7.44
C LEU A 128 -1.36 6.96 -8.46
N ARG A 129 -1.78 6.73 -9.72
CA ARG A 129 -1.83 7.77 -10.76
C ARG A 129 -2.72 8.94 -10.34
N LYS A 130 -3.79 8.68 -9.58
CA LYS A 130 -4.65 9.73 -9.01
C LYS A 130 -4.02 10.43 -7.80
N THR A 131 -3.38 9.71 -6.87
CA THR A 131 -2.96 10.28 -5.57
C THR A 131 -1.53 10.85 -5.56
N MET A 132 -0.64 10.36 -6.42
CA MET A 132 0.76 10.81 -6.47
C MET A 132 0.92 12.29 -6.80
N PRO A 133 0.19 12.89 -7.76
CA PRO A 133 0.29 14.33 -8.02
C PRO A 133 -0.07 15.18 -6.80
N VAL A 134 -1.05 14.73 -6.00
CA VAL A 134 -1.45 15.39 -4.75
C VAL A 134 -0.33 15.26 -3.71
N ALA A 135 0.22 14.05 -3.53
CA ALA A 135 1.36 13.83 -2.63
C ALA A 135 2.57 14.69 -3.00
N ARG A 136 2.90 14.78 -4.30
CA ARG A 136 3.98 15.64 -4.79
C ARG A 136 3.75 17.12 -4.46
N ARG A 137 2.52 17.61 -4.58
CA ARG A 137 2.18 19.01 -4.29
C ARG A 137 2.25 19.32 -2.79
N VAL A 138 1.68 18.45 -1.96
CA VAL A 138 1.53 18.66 -0.51
C VAL A 138 2.82 18.29 0.24
N LEU A 139 3.36 17.10 -0.02
CA LEU A 139 4.47 16.52 0.73
C LEU A 139 5.84 16.80 0.09
N ARG A 140 5.88 17.20 -1.18
CA ARG A 140 7.09 17.29 -2.03
C ARG A 140 7.63 15.92 -2.44
N GLU A 141 8.58 15.93 -3.37
CA GLU A 141 9.15 14.71 -3.99
C GLU A 141 10.06 13.94 -3.02
N GLU A 142 10.73 14.65 -2.13
CA GLU A 142 11.68 14.11 -1.16
C GLU A 142 10.99 13.35 -0.02
N HIS A 143 9.69 13.54 0.16
CA HIS A 143 8.98 12.95 1.28
C HIS A 143 8.82 11.45 1.12
N ARG A 144 9.05 10.73 2.23
CA ARG A 144 9.04 9.26 2.28
C ARG A 144 7.75 8.63 1.72
N ILE A 145 6.59 9.26 1.94
CA ILE A 145 5.32 8.76 1.38
C ILE A 145 5.31 8.88 -0.15
N THR A 146 5.72 10.03 -0.70
CA THR A 146 5.81 10.25 -2.15
C THR A 146 6.77 9.25 -2.80
N LEU A 147 7.94 9.03 -2.21
CA LEU A 147 8.91 8.04 -2.68
C LEU A 147 8.34 6.60 -2.66
N LYS A 148 7.63 6.22 -1.58
CA LYS A 148 6.96 4.90 -1.50
C LYS A 148 5.83 4.75 -2.52
N MET A 149 5.07 5.81 -2.77
CA MET A 149 4.03 5.80 -3.81
C MET A 149 4.64 5.58 -5.20
N ARG A 150 5.72 6.29 -5.52
CA ARG A 150 6.45 6.13 -6.79
C ARG A 150 7.00 4.72 -6.95
N TRP A 151 7.58 4.16 -5.89
CA TRP A 151 8.03 2.78 -5.87
C TRP A 151 6.88 1.81 -6.15
N ASN A 152 5.77 1.92 -5.42
CA ASN A 152 4.60 1.05 -5.64
C ASN A 152 3.97 1.25 -7.01
N TYR A 153 4.03 2.47 -7.58
CA TYR A 153 3.50 2.76 -8.91
C TYR A 153 4.33 2.09 -9.99
N ALA A 154 5.65 2.16 -9.88
CA ALA A 154 6.54 1.44 -10.78
C ALA A 154 6.37 -0.07 -10.67
N LEU A 155 6.21 -0.61 -9.45
CA LEU A 155 5.87 -2.03 -9.29
C LEU A 155 4.53 -2.38 -9.94
N ALA A 156 3.52 -1.50 -9.85
CA ALA A 156 2.24 -1.71 -10.53
C ALA A 156 2.39 -1.75 -12.06
N LEU A 157 3.27 -0.92 -12.62
CA LEU A 157 3.57 -0.90 -14.05
C LEU A 157 4.36 -2.14 -14.50
N CYS A 158 5.40 -2.52 -13.76
CA CYS A 158 6.32 -3.58 -14.17
C CYS A 158 5.81 -5.00 -13.85
N CYS A 159 5.03 -5.18 -12.78
CA CYS A 159 4.59 -6.50 -12.33
C CYS A 159 3.23 -6.93 -12.92
N ASP A 160 2.62 -6.12 -13.79
CA ASP A 160 1.42 -6.55 -14.52
C ASP A 160 1.80 -7.53 -15.66
N PRO A 161 1.22 -8.74 -15.71
CA PRO A 161 1.45 -9.67 -16.82
C PRO A 161 1.09 -9.09 -18.19
N SER A 162 0.14 -8.15 -18.23
CA SER A 162 -0.31 -7.43 -19.42
C SER A 162 0.42 -6.10 -19.67
N ALA A 163 1.43 -5.76 -18.86
CA ALA A 163 2.22 -4.55 -19.05
C ALA A 163 2.74 -4.46 -20.48
N THR A 164 2.71 -3.27 -21.07
CA THR A 164 3.35 -3.00 -22.36
C THR A 164 4.84 -2.69 -22.16
N LEU A 165 5.60 -2.60 -23.25
CA LEU A 165 6.99 -2.13 -23.20
C LEU A 165 7.07 -0.70 -22.63
N ASP A 166 6.11 0.14 -22.99
CA ASP A 166 5.99 1.53 -22.53
C ASP A 166 5.71 1.58 -21.02
N ASP A 167 4.82 0.72 -20.50
CA ASP A 167 4.55 0.65 -19.05
C ASP A 167 5.82 0.29 -18.27
N VAL A 168 6.55 -0.74 -18.72
CA VAL A 168 7.80 -1.16 -18.05
C VAL A 168 8.86 -0.06 -18.13
N SER A 169 8.97 0.63 -19.26
CA SER A 169 9.88 1.77 -19.44
C SER A 169 9.53 2.94 -18.52
N GLU A 170 8.23 3.28 -18.40
CA GLU A 170 7.75 4.30 -17.45
C GLU A 170 8.07 3.89 -16.00
N GLY A 171 7.92 2.61 -15.68
CA GLY A 171 8.26 2.06 -14.37
C GLY A 171 9.75 2.18 -14.04
N VAL A 172 10.63 1.82 -14.97
CA VAL A 172 12.10 1.97 -14.83
C VAL A 172 12.46 3.44 -14.63
N SER A 173 11.99 4.34 -15.50
CA SER A 173 12.24 5.78 -15.39
C SER A 173 11.76 6.35 -14.04
N THR A 174 10.59 5.92 -13.57
CA THR A 174 10.05 6.31 -12.27
C THR A 174 10.96 5.88 -11.12
N LEU A 175 11.50 4.66 -11.17
CA LEU A 175 12.41 4.09 -10.16
C LEU A 175 13.78 4.75 -10.17
N GLU A 176 14.33 5.06 -11.35
CA GLU A 176 15.60 5.79 -11.48
C GLU A 176 15.53 7.16 -10.78
N ASP A 177 14.48 7.92 -11.08
CA ASP A 177 14.29 9.24 -10.48
C ASP A 177 13.98 9.15 -8.98
N ALA A 178 13.12 8.22 -8.56
CA ALA A 178 12.81 8.01 -7.15
C ALA A 178 14.05 7.54 -6.36
N GLY A 179 14.85 6.64 -6.93
CA GLY A 179 16.07 6.11 -6.34
C GLY A 179 17.13 7.18 -6.17
N ARG A 180 17.30 8.06 -7.17
CA ARG A 180 18.21 9.22 -7.10
C ARG A 180 17.85 10.15 -5.94
N ILE A 181 16.56 10.48 -5.80
CA ILE A 181 16.07 11.34 -4.72
C ILE A 181 16.19 10.63 -3.36
N ALA A 182 15.76 9.37 -3.28
CA ALA A 182 15.84 8.58 -2.05
C ALA A 182 17.28 8.45 -1.54
N ARG A 183 18.23 8.16 -2.44
CA ARG A 183 19.66 8.08 -2.09
C ARG A 183 20.20 9.41 -1.55
N ARG A 184 19.80 10.54 -2.14
CA ARG A 184 20.21 11.88 -1.69
C ARG A 184 19.63 12.25 -0.32
N VAL A 185 18.35 11.94 -0.08
CA VAL A 185 17.61 12.42 1.11
C VAL A 185 17.69 11.45 2.28
N LEU A 186 17.65 10.14 2.01
CA LEU A 186 17.58 9.07 3.01
C LEU A 186 18.92 8.33 3.16
N GLY A 187 19.82 8.44 2.17
CA GLY A 187 21.05 7.64 2.09
C GLY A 187 20.85 6.29 1.39
N GLY A 188 21.96 5.68 0.97
CA GLY A 188 21.97 4.41 0.24
C GLY A 188 21.49 3.22 1.06
N ALA A 189 21.89 3.14 2.34
CA ALA A 189 21.56 2.04 3.25
C ALA A 189 20.14 2.13 3.86
N HIS A 190 19.34 3.13 3.46
CA HIS A 190 17.98 3.24 3.99
C HIS A 190 17.08 2.20 3.31
N PRO A 191 16.23 1.45 4.05
CA PRO A 191 15.45 0.35 3.47
C PRO A 191 14.54 0.73 2.29
N THR A 192 14.07 1.98 2.24
CA THR A 192 13.30 2.48 1.08
C THR A 192 14.17 2.70 -0.16
N THR A 193 15.41 3.16 0.03
CA THR A 193 16.37 3.35 -1.08
C THR A 193 16.77 1.99 -1.64
N GLU A 194 17.18 1.05 -0.79
CA GLU A 194 17.53 -0.31 -1.19
C GLU A 194 16.37 -1.02 -1.89
N GLY A 195 15.15 -0.86 -1.38
CA GLY A 195 13.95 -1.42 -2.00
C GLY A 195 13.67 -0.88 -3.41
N ILE A 196 13.82 0.44 -3.61
CA ILE A 196 13.68 1.06 -4.93
C ILE A 196 14.78 0.57 -5.88
N GLU A 197 16.03 0.50 -5.41
CA GLU A 197 17.17 0.07 -6.24
C GLU A 197 17.08 -1.41 -6.63
N ASN A 198 16.57 -2.26 -5.74
CA ASN A 198 16.28 -3.65 -6.06
C ASN A 198 15.16 -3.76 -7.11
N ALA A 199 14.06 -3.03 -6.92
CA ALA A 199 12.99 -2.99 -7.91
C ALA A 199 13.45 -2.44 -9.26
N LEU A 200 14.37 -1.46 -9.27
CA LEU A 200 14.97 -0.92 -10.49
C LEU A 200 15.78 -1.99 -11.23
N ARG A 201 16.57 -2.78 -10.51
CA ARG A 201 17.33 -3.90 -11.08
C ARG A 201 16.40 -4.92 -11.74
N ASP A 202 15.34 -5.31 -11.04
CA ASP A 202 14.37 -6.29 -11.53
C ASP A 202 13.59 -5.76 -12.74
N ALA A 203 13.14 -4.51 -12.67
CA ALA A 203 12.43 -3.85 -13.77
C ALA A 203 13.33 -3.65 -15.01
N GLY A 204 14.60 -3.29 -14.82
CA GLY A 204 15.57 -3.16 -15.91
C GLY A 204 15.86 -4.50 -16.60
N ALA A 205 15.97 -5.59 -15.84
CA ALA A 205 16.10 -6.93 -16.41
C ALA A 205 14.84 -7.35 -17.19
N ALA A 206 13.65 -7.05 -16.67
CA ALA A 206 12.38 -7.30 -17.36
C ALA A 206 12.24 -6.48 -18.64
N LEU A 207 12.71 -5.23 -18.65
CA LEU A 207 12.71 -4.37 -19.83
C LEU A 207 13.61 -4.94 -20.93
N ALA A 208 14.86 -5.27 -20.59
CA ALA A 208 15.82 -5.82 -21.55
C ALA A 208 15.35 -7.15 -22.17
N ALA A 209 14.71 -8.01 -21.39
CA ALA A 209 14.12 -9.26 -21.89
C ALA A 209 13.03 -8.98 -22.94
N ARG A 210 12.12 -8.05 -22.65
CA ARG A 210 11.00 -7.68 -23.55
C ARG A 210 11.47 -6.99 -24.83
N GLU A 211 12.51 -6.15 -24.74
CA GLU A 211 13.15 -5.55 -25.91
C GLU A 211 13.77 -6.63 -26.82
N GLY A 212 14.45 -7.62 -26.24
CA GLY A 212 15.02 -8.75 -26.97
C GLY A 212 13.98 -9.62 -27.68
N ASP A 213 12.86 -9.89 -27.02
CA ASP A 213 11.73 -10.65 -27.61
C ASP A 213 11.09 -9.87 -28.77
N CYS A 214 10.94 -8.55 -28.62
CA CYS A 214 10.39 -7.68 -29.67
C CYS A 214 11.28 -7.66 -30.93
N VAL A 215 12.59 -7.51 -30.76
CA VAL A 215 13.55 -7.53 -31.86
C VAL A 215 13.51 -8.89 -32.58
N THR A 216 13.45 -10.00 -31.84
CA THR A 216 13.39 -11.35 -32.40
C THR A 216 12.10 -11.56 -33.21
N SER A 217 10.94 -11.15 -32.66
CA SER A 217 9.64 -11.22 -33.34
C SER A 217 9.60 -10.40 -34.63
N VAL A 218 10.16 -9.18 -34.63
CA VAL A 218 10.25 -8.34 -35.84
C VAL A 218 11.17 -8.99 -36.87
N CYS A 219 12.31 -9.55 -36.47
CA CYS A 219 13.21 -10.27 -37.38
C CYS A 219 12.53 -11.50 -38.02
N GLU A 220 11.78 -12.28 -37.25
CA GLU A 220 11.01 -13.43 -37.76
C GLU A 220 9.91 -12.99 -38.72
N ALA A 221 9.17 -11.92 -38.40
CA ALA A 221 8.14 -11.37 -39.27
C ALA A 221 8.71 -10.85 -40.60
N VAL A 222 9.85 -10.15 -40.57
CA VAL A 222 10.54 -9.69 -41.77
C VAL A 222 11.07 -10.86 -42.60
N ALA A 223 11.62 -11.90 -41.96
CA ALA A 223 12.05 -13.13 -42.64
C ALA A 223 10.88 -13.86 -43.31
N ALA A 224 9.71 -13.93 -42.65
CA ALA A 224 8.51 -14.54 -43.21
C ALA A 224 7.94 -13.77 -44.41
N VAL A 225 7.94 -12.44 -44.37
CA VAL A 225 7.51 -11.59 -45.51
C VAL A 225 8.44 -11.77 -46.71
N ASN A 226 9.76 -11.79 -46.49
CA ASN A 226 10.74 -11.99 -47.58
C ASN A 226 10.65 -13.38 -48.24
N LEU A 227 10.14 -14.40 -47.55
CA LEU A 227 9.90 -15.73 -48.11
C LEU A 227 8.63 -15.79 -48.98
N LEU A 228 7.65 -14.92 -48.73
CA LEU A 228 6.40 -14.86 -49.48
C LEU A 228 6.54 -14.04 -50.77
N ASP A 229 7.36 -12.99 -50.77
CA ASP A 229 7.61 -12.15 -51.96
C ASP A 229 8.65 -12.76 -52.94
N GLY A 230 9.28 -13.88 -52.57
CA GLY A 230 10.27 -14.60 -53.38
C GLY A 230 9.74 -15.82 -54.15
N SER A 231 8.43 -16.06 -54.16
CA SER A 231 7.75 -17.18 -54.86
C SER A 231 6.94 -16.68 -56.05
#